data_AF-A0A318NSW1-F1
#
_entry.id   AF-A0A318NSW1-F1
#
_cell.length_a   1.000
_cell.length_b   1.000
_cell.length_c   1.000
_cell.angle_alpha   90.00
_cell.angle_beta   90.00
_cell.angle_gamma   90.00
#
_symmetry.space_group_name_H-M   'P 1'
#
loop_
_entity.id
_entity.type
_entity.pdbx_description
1 polymer ?
#
loop_
_entity_poly.entity_id
_entity_poly.type
_entity_poly.pdbx_seq_one_letter_code
_entity_poly.pdbx_strand_id
1 'polypeptide(L)'
;MEAYSASHGQLLLRSNPIDDEHETTIDLLFKPVEAVKIRDGFAGLVVRCATVGEATQIMASLPGVRADRGDRVFVLESQGRSDYVVSMAVGWHEGILPRTQGSFFNSANAHMRRWPTDPLDGLNAGFNAASIQDLVGALHADHQQQTRRDRFRYVFVLMTDVGSENRPKISGAGVFLTEADAEEAQALLAPKVASCWIETLPVAI
;
A
#
# COMPACT_ATOMS: atom_id res chain seq x y z
N MET A 1 -8.33 9.93 -2.73
CA MET A 1 -7.63 9.04 -3.68
C MET A 1 -7.30 7.80 -2.88
N GLU A 2 -8.07 6.74 -3.06
CA GLU A 2 -7.98 5.53 -2.23
C GLU A 2 -6.99 4.54 -2.83
N ALA A 3 -6.17 3.92 -1.99
CA ALA A 3 -5.13 2.99 -2.40
C ALA A 3 -5.62 1.56 -2.25
N TYR A 4 -5.96 0.92 -3.37
CA TYR A 4 -6.21 -0.52 -3.46
C TYR A 4 -4.96 -1.17 -4.03
N SER A 5 -4.30 -2.03 -3.26
CA SER A 5 -3.21 -2.88 -3.76
C SER A 5 -3.72 -4.31 -3.88
N ALA A 6 -4.21 -4.69 -5.07
CA ALA A 6 -4.45 -6.08 -5.41
C ALA A 6 -3.14 -6.72 -5.88
N SER A 7 -2.64 -7.71 -5.16
CA SER A 7 -1.35 -8.37 -5.40
C SER A 7 -1.46 -9.84 -4.99
N HIS A 8 -0.97 -10.78 -5.82
CA HIS A 8 -0.87 -12.24 -5.59
C HIS A 8 -1.67 -12.81 -4.40
N GLY A 9 -3.00 -12.70 -4.47
CA GLY A 9 -3.90 -13.22 -3.44
C GLY A 9 -4.00 -12.37 -2.17
N GLN A 10 -3.91 -11.05 -2.22
CA GLN A 10 -4.14 -10.18 -1.07
C GLN A 10 -4.97 -8.96 -1.47
N LEU A 11 -5.82 -8.52 -0.55
CA LEU A 11 -6.57 -7.27 -0.63
C LEU A 11 -6.48 -6.55 0.71
N LEU A 12 -5.95 -5.32 0.71
CA LEU A 12 -5.99 -4.40 1.84
C LEU A 12 -7.05 -3.33 1.59
N LEU A 13 -7.95 -3.15 2.55
CA LEU A 13 -8.82 -1.99 2.65
C LEU A 13 -8.36 -1.16 3.85
N ARG A 14 -8.31 0.16 3.68
CA ARG A 14 -7.94 1.11 4.73
C ARG A 14 -9.04 2.15 4.87
N SER A 15 -9.42 2.46 6.11
CA SER A 15 -10.32 3.59 6.35
C SER A 15 -9.63 4.91 6.00
N ASN A 16 -10.36 5.81 5.34
CA ASN A 16 -9.89 7.18 5.21
C ASN A 16 -10.13 7.92 6.54
N PRO A 17 -9.17 8.73 7.00
CA PRO A 17 -9.42 9.65 8.10
C PRO A 17 -10.52 10.63 7.69
N ILE A 18 -11.44 10.91 8.61
CA ILE A 18 -12.42 12.00 8.47
C ILE A 18 -11.73 13.25 9.05
N ASP A 19 -11.69 14.34 8.28
CA ASP A 19 -11.11 15.60 8.78
C ASP A 19 -11.81 16.02 10.09
N ASP A 20 -11.03 16.45 11.08
CA ASP A 20 -11.45 16.93 12.43
C ASP A 20 -11.97 15.90 13.45
N GLU A 21 -11.99 14.59 13.17
CA GLU A 21 -12.26 13.55 14.19
C GLU A 21 -11.10 12.57 14.32
N HIS A 22 -10.96 11.97 15.51
CA HIS A 22 -9.83 11.13 15.94
C HIS A 22 -9.28 10.23 14.82
N GLU A 23 -7.94 10.25 14.65
CA GLU A 23 -7.12 9.58 13.62
C GLU A 23 -7.15 8.04 13.68
N THR A 24 -8.29 7.44 13.99
CA THR A 24 -8.43 5.99 14.05
C THR A 24 -8.43 5.43 12.61
N THR A 25 -7.32 4.80 12.26
CA THR A 25 -7.16 4.02 11.04
C THR A 25 -7.53 2.56 11.31
N ILE A 26 -8.37 2.02 10.44
CA ILE A 26 -8.74 0.61 10.40
C ILE A 26 -8.19 0.04 9.11
N ASP A 27 -7.31 -0.96 9.23
CA ASP A 27 -6.86 -1.77 8.11
C ASP A 27 -7.55 -3.13 8.15
N LEU A 28 -8.05 -3.58 7.00
CA LEU A 28 -8.64 -4.90 6.76
C LEU A 28 -7.79 -5.62 5.70
N LEU A 29 -7.25 -6.79 6.03
CA LEU A 29 -6.46 -7.60 5.11
C LEU A 29 -7.15 -8.94 4.83
N PHE A 30 -7.40 -9.23 3.55
CA PHE A 30 -7.86 -10.53 3.07
C PHE A 30 -6.70 -11.30 2.44
N LYS A 31 -6.54 -12.60 2.75
CA LYS A 31 -5.45 -13.46 2.25
C LYS A 31 -5.68 -14.98 2.44
N PRO A 32 -5.29 -15.83 1.48
CA PRO A 32 -5.22 -15.55 0.04
C PRO A 32 -6.57 -15.03 -0.50
N VAL A 33 -6.56 -14.24 -1.58
CA VAL A 33 -7.76 -13.74 -2.29
C VAL A 33 -7.83 -14.40 -3.66
N GLU A 34 -8.90 -15.15 -3.89
CA GLU A 34 -9.13 -15.86 -5.16
C GLU A 34 -9.96 -15.02 -6.14
N ALA A 35 -10.87 -14.21 -5.62
CA ALA A 35 -11.70 -13.33 -6.45
C ALA A 35 -12.17 -12.12 -5.66
N VAL A 36 -12.42 -11.03 -6.37
CA VAL A 36 -12.92 -9.79 -5.80
C VAL A 36 -13.89 -9.11 -6.74
N LYS A 37 -14.95 -8.56 -6.17
CA LYS A 37 -15.78 -7.54 -6.78
C LYS A 37 -15.90 -6.42 -5.76
N ILE A 38 -15.21 -5.31 -5.99
CA ILE A 38 -15.19 -4.14 -5.11
C ILE A 38 -15.43 -2.87 -5.91
N ARG A 39 -15.82 -1.82 -5.21
CA ARG A 39 -15.87 -0.45 -5.70
C ARG A 39 -14.65 0.35 -5.22
N ASP A 40 -14.63 1.62 -5.60
CA ASP A 40 -13.59 2.59 -5.33
C ASP A 40 -13.58 3.17 -3.91
N GLY A 41 -14.64 2.95 -3.11
CA GLY A 41 -14.71 3.35 -1.72
C GLY A 41 -15.95 2.85 -0.98
N PHE A 42 -15.84 2.72 0.34
CA PHE A 42 -16.94 2.27 1.20
C PHE A 42 -17.21 3.29 2.31
N ALA A 43 -18.48 3.70 2.43
CA ALA A 43 -18.95 4.52 3.53
C ALA A 43 -19.82 3.65 4.46
N GLY A 44 -19.39 3.49 5.72
CA GLY A 44 -20.04 2.58 6.68
C GLY A 44 -19.95 1.11 6.23
N LEU A 45 -18.74 0.64 5.92
CA LEU A 45 -18.49 -0.74 5.48
C LEU A 45 -18.91 -1.75 6.56
N VAL A 46 -19.74 -2.71 6.17
CA VAL A 46 -20.03 -3.92 6.94
C VAL A 46 -19.45 -5.11 6.20
N VAL A 47 -18.64 -5.91 6.91
CA VAL A 47 -18.08 -7.16 6.39
C VAL A 47 -18.76 -8.33 7.09
N ARG A 48 -19.28 -9.28 6.32
CA ARG A 48 -19.88 -10.51 6.86
C ARG A 48 -19.56 -11.71 5.99
N CYS A 49 -19.63 -12.91 6.57
CA CYS A 49 -19.66 -14.12 5.74
C CYS A 49 -20.96 -14.13 4.92
N ALA A 50 -20.86 -14.53 3.66
CA ALA A 50 -22.02 -14.81 2.82
C ALA A 50 -22.82 -15.97 3.42
N THR A 51 -24.14 -15.91 3.28
CA THR A 51 -24.99 -17.09 3.48
C THR A 51 -24.65 -18.16 2.45
N VAL A 52 -25.08 -19.40 2.70
CA VAL A 52 -24.86 -20.52 1.76
C VAL A 52 -25.43 -20.21 0.36
N GLY A 53 -26.61 -19.59 0.30
CA GLY A 53 -27.24 -19.21 -0.97
C GLY A 53 -26.45 -18.14 -1.72
N GLU A 54 -26.05 -17.07 -1.03
CA GLU A 54 -25.22 -16.00 -1.60
C GLU A 54 -23.87 -16.52 -2.09
N ALA A 55 -23.19 -17.33 -1.27
CA ALA A 55 -21.91 -17.94 -1.62
C ALA A 55 -22.04 -18.81 -2.87
N THR A 56 -23.09 -19.65 -2.94
CA THR A 56 -23.35 -20.50 -4.12
C THR A 56 -23.57 -19.67 -5.38
N GLN A 57 -24.37 -18.61 -5.29
CA GLN A 57 -24.66 -17.73 -6.42
C GLN A 57 -23.41 -16.98 -6.89
N ILE A 58 -22.61 -16.45 -5.95
CA ILE A 58 -21.37 -15.72 -6.27
C ILE A 58 -20.36 -16.67 -6.90
N MET A 59 -20.13 -17.85 -6.31
CA MET A 59 -19.18 -18.82 -6.87
C MET A 59 -19.62 -19.33 -8.25
N ALA A 60 -20.92 -19.51 -8.49
CA ALA A 60 -21.43 -19.87 -9.80
C ALA A 60 -21.18 -18.81 -10.87
N SER A 61 -21.02 -17.53 -10.47
CA SER A 61 -20.71 -16.42 -11.38
C SER A 61 -19.21 -16.26 -11.70
N LEU A 62 -18.34 -17.05 -11.06
CA LEU A 62 -16.89 -16.94 -11.13
C LEU A 62 -16.27 -18.16 -11.86
N PRO A 63 -16.30 -18.19 -13.21
CA PRO A 63 -15.73 -19.32 -13.95
C PRO A 63 -14.23 -19.43 -13.71
N GLY A 64 -13.77 -20.63 -13.35
CA GLY A 64 -12.36 -20.92 -13.09
C GLY A 64 -11.91 -20.76 -11.65
N VAL A 65 -12.69 -20.07 -10.80
CA VAL A 65 -12.45 -20.01 -9.36
C VAL A 65 -12.99 -21.28 -8.73
N ARG A 66 -12.12 -22.05 -8.11
CA ARG A 66 -12.51 -23.22 -7.31
C ARG A 66 -12.40 -22.81 -5.86
N ALA A 67 -13.48 -22.90 -5.10
CA ALA A 67 -13.37 -22.84 -3.65
C ALA A 67 -12.45 -23.99 -3.24
N ASP A 68 -11.24 -23.66 -2.79
CA ASP A 68 -10.35 -24.65 -2.22
C ASP A 68 -10.85 -25.07 -0.82
N ARG A 69 -10.05 -25.82 -0.05
CA ARG A 69 -10.49 -26.36 1.25
C ARG A 69 -10.65 -25.30 2.36
N GLY A 70 -10.44 -24.02 2.11
CA GLY A 70 -10.50 -22.96 3.13
C GLY A 70 -11.23 -21.68 2.71
N ASP A 71 -11.45 -21.44 1.41
CA ASP A 71 -12.04 -20.19 0.93
C ASP A 71 -13.46 -19.94 1.40
N ARG A 72 -13.72 -18.68 1.75
CA ARG A 72 -15.04 -18.16 2.11
C ARG A 72 -15.36 -16.94 1.27
N VAL A 73 -16.65 -16.77 0.99
CA VAL A 73 -17.16 -15.54 0.38
C VAL A 73 -17.49 -14.56 1.50
N PHE A 74 -16.78 -13.44 1.54
CA PHE A 74 -17.08 -12.30 2.40
C PHE A 74 -17.90 -11.29 1.60
N VAL A 75 -19.08 -10.94 2.09
CA VAL A 75 -19.92 -9.88 1.53
C VAL A 75 -19.50 -8.56 2.15
N LEU A 76 -19.28 -7.56 1.29
CA LEU A 76 -18.97 -6.20 1.66
C LEU A 76 -20.21 -5.34 1.40
N GLU A 77 -20.84 -4.84 2.45
CA GLU A 77 -22.05 -4.02 2.36
C GLU A 77 -21.74 -2.57 2.72
N SER A 78 -22.20 -1.66 1.88
CA SER A 78 -22.10 -0.23 2.14
C SER A 78 -23.21 0.49 1.38
N GLN A 79 -23.95 1.34 2.10
CA GLN A 79 -25.02 2.18 1.56
C GLN A 79 -26.05 1.39 0.71
N GLY A 80 -26.46 0.21 1.19
CA GLY A 80 -27.47 -0.63 0.51
C GLY A 80 -26.98 -1.34 -0.75
N ARG A 81 -25.67 -1.34 -1.03
CA ARG A 81 -25.07 -2.07 -2.15
C ARG A 81 -24.09 -3.12 -1.64
N SER A 82 -24.07 -4.28 -2.29
CA SER A 82 -23.23 -5.43 -1.92
C SER A 82 -22.16 -5.74 -2.95
N ASP A 83 -20.95 -5.95 -2.44
CA ASP A 83 -19.73 -6.36 -3.11
C ASP A 83 -19.20 -7.64 -2.43
N TYR A 84 -18.11 -8.23 -2.93
CA TYR A 84 -17.56 -9.45 -2.31
C TYR A 84 -16.05 -9.64 -2.47
N VAL A 85 -15.50 -10.41 -1.54
CA VAL A 85 -14.14 -10.96 -1.59
C VAL A 85 -14.23 -12.46 -1.34
N VAL A 86 -13.64 -13.27 -2.22
CA VAL A 86 -13.44 -14.70 -1.99
C VAL A 86 -12.04 -14.87 -1.43
N SER A 87 -11.94 -15.31 -0.18
CA SER A 87 -10.67 -15.41 0.52
C SER A 87 -10.69 -16.46 1.62
N MET A 88 -9.54 -17.05 1.92
CA MET A 88 -9.38 -18.01 3.02
C MET A 88 -9.45 -17.34 4.39
N ALA A 89 -8.90 -16.14 4.55
CA ALA A 89 -8.83 -15.45 5.83
C ALA A 89 -9.00 -13.94 5.69
N VAL A 90 -9.58 -13.34 6.71
CA VAL A 90 -9.65 -11.88 6.91
C VAL A 90 -9.08 -11.56 8.28
N GLY A 91 -8.21 -10.55 8.33
CA GLY A 91 -7.70 -9.95 9.56
C GLY A 91 -8.01 -8.45 9.58
N TRP A 92 -8.15 -7.88 10.76
CA TRP A 92 -8.31 -6.44 10.93
C TRP A 92 -7.41 -5.92 12.04
N HIS A 93 -7.01 -4.67 11.91
CA HIS A 93 -6.27 -3.95 12.94
C HIS A 93 -6.80 -2.52 13.00
N GLU A 94 -7.05 -2.05 14.22
CA GLU A 94 -7.49 -0.69 14.52
C GLU A 94 -6.40 0.01 15.35
N GLY A 95 -6.12 1.26 15.04
CA GLY A 95 -5.17 2.09 15.77
C GLY A 95 -4.98 3.43 15.09
N ILE A 96 -3.90 4.13 15.40
CA ILE A 96 -3.57 5.40 14.76
C ILE A 96 -2.38 5.17 13.82
N LEU A 97 -2.55 5.49 12.52
CA LEU A 97 -1.47 5.43 11.54
C LEU A 97 -1.19 6.82 10.97
N PRO A 98 0.05 7.34 11.13
CA PRO A 98 0.54 8.51 10.43
C PRO A 98 0.41 8.35 8.90
N ARG A 99 0.30 9.48 8.18
CA ARG A 99 0.01 9.49 6.73
C ARG A 99 1.03 8.74 5.89
N THR A 100 2.28 8.73 6.30
CA THR A 100 3.39 8.06 5.59
C THR A 100 3.60 6.62 6.04
N GLN A 101 2.92 6.19 7.11
CA GLN A 101 3.04 4.82 7.59
C GLN A 101 2.24 3.86 6.69
N GLY A 102 2.93 2.78 6.28
CA GLY A 102 2.30 1.64 5.61
C GLY A 102 1.24 0.95 6.48
N SER A 103 0.66 -0.14 5.98
CA SER A 103 -0.32 -0.92 6.76
C SER A 103 0.19 -1.36 8.12
N PHE A 104 -0.73 -1.56 9.08
CA PHE A 104 -0.45 -2.39 10.26
C PHE A 104 0.05 -3.80 9.87
N PHE A 105 -0.37 -4.28 8.70
CA PHE A 105 0.09 -5.52 8.11
C PHE A 105 1.37 -5.36 7.25
N ASN A 106 1.92 -4.14 7.16
CA ASN A 106 3.20 -3.83 6.54
C ASN A 106 4.19 -3.35 7.60
N SER A 107 5.02 -4.25 8.13
CA SER A 107 5.99 -3.83 9.13
C SER A 107 7.15 -3.09 8.46
N ALA A 108 7.34 -1.85 8.88
CA ALA A 108 8.53 -1.06 8.59
C ALA A 108 9.83 -1.85 8.91
N ASN A 109 10.51 -2.36 7.88
CA ASN A 109 11.82 -3.01 7.95
C ASN A 109 12.86 -2.11 7.24
N ALA A 110 14.08 -2.06 7.77
CA ALA A 110 15.18 -1.27 7.23
C ALA A 110 15.79 -1.83 5.94
N HIS A 111 15.53 -3.11 5.66
CA HIS A 111 15.93 -3.76 4.41
C HIS A 111 14.90 -3.59 3.28
N MET A 112 13.72 -3.01 3.56
CA MET A 112 12.69 -2.74 2.56
C MET A 112 12.79 -1.27 2.11
N ARG A 113 13.03 -1.05 0.81
CA ARG A 113 13.13 0.30 0.22
C ARG A 113 11.74 0.91 0.12
N ARG A 114 11.40 1.84 1.01
CA ARG A 114 10.10 2.50 1.02
C ARG A 114 10.03 3.63 0.00
N TRP A 115 9.11 3.51 -0.93
CA TRP A 115 8.43 4.68 -1.46
C TRP A 115 7.29 5.07 -0.51
N PRO A 116 6.75 6.30 -0.55
CA PRO A 116 5.58 6.71 0.25
C PRO A 116 4.36 5.77 0.09
N THR A 117 4.37 4.94 -0.96
CA THR A 117 3.37 3.92 -1.25
C THR A 117 4.02 2.57 -1.53
N ASP A 118 4.83 2.06 -0.60
CA ASP A 118 5.41 0.73 -0.76
C ASP A 118 4.30 -0.34 -0.63
N PRO A 119 4.15 -1.24 -1.61
CA PRO A 119 3.13 -2.30 -1.57
C PRO A 119 3.38 -3.27 -0.41
N LEU A 120 2.30 -3.86 0.10
CA LEU A 120 2.36 -4.93 1.08
C LEU A 120 3.20 -6.11 0.60
N ASP A 121 3.82 -6.79 1.56
CA ASP A 121 4.75 -7.91 1.41
C ASP A 121 4.47 -8.77 0.15
N GLY A 122 5.36 -8.64 -0.85
CA GLY A 122 5.42 -9.55 -1.99
C GLY A 122 5.09 -9.04 -3.40
N LEU A 123 5.02 -7.73 -3.72
CA LEU A 123 4.95 -7.33 -5.14
C LEU A 123 5.39 -5.90 -5.43
N ASN A 124 6.32 -5.77 -6.36
CA ASN A 124 6.66 -4.58 -7.12
C ASN A 124 5.40 -3.98 -7.81
N ALA A 125 5.12 -2.69 -7.62
CA ALA A 125 3.89 -2.01 -8.08
C ALA A 125 3.78 -1.83 -9.61
N GLY A 126 4.32 -2.74 -10.41
CA GLY A 126 4.31 -2.66 -11.88
C GLY A 126 5.13 -1.52 -12.46
N PHE A 127 5.84 -0.73 -11.63
CA PHE A 127 6.62 0.42 -12.07
C PHE A 127 8.01 0.08 -12.66
N ASN A 128 8.40 -1.20 -12.73
CA ASN A 128 9.78 -1.57 -13.08
C ASN A 128 10.01 -1.96 -14.54
N ALA A 129 9.13 -1.61 -15.48
CA ALA A 129 9.45 -1.79 -16.89
C ALA A 129 8.81 -0.70 -17.76
N ALA A 130 9.39 0.50 -17.73
CA ALA A 130 9.40 1.35 -18.92
C ALA A 130 10.68 1.01 -19.70
N SER A 131 10.58 0.82 -21.02
CA SER A 131 11.80 0.71 -21.82
C SER A 131 12.58 2.02 -21.74
N ILE A 132 13.90 2.00 -21.97
CA ILE A 132 14.70 3.24 -22.05
C ILE A 132 14.08 4.19 -23.08
N GLN A 133 13.50 3.66 -24.16
CA GLN A 133 12.80 4.46 -25.16
C GLN A 133 11.52 5.12 -24.60
N ASP A 134 10.73 4.44 -23.78
CA ASP A 134 9.52 5.02 -23.17
C ASP A 134 9.86 6.13 -22.17
N LEU A 135 10.96 5.95 -21.42
CA LEU A 135 11.47 6.98 -20.52
C LEU A 135 11.94 8.22 -21.28
N VAL A 136 12.74 8.03 -22.34
CA VAL A 136 13.22 9.12 -23.19
C VAL A 136 12.05 9.80 -23.92
N GLY A 137 11.06 9.02 -24.38
CA GLY A 137 9.84 9.54 -25.00
C GLY A 137 9.02 10.40 -24.04
N ALA A 138 8.90 9.98 -22.78
CA ALA A 138 8.21 10.76 -21.75
C ALA A 138 8.95 12.05 -21.37
N LEU A 139 10.30 12.04 -21.40
CA LEU A 139 11.12 13.23 -21.14
C LEU A 139 11.10 14.23 -22.32
N HIS A 140 10.79 13.78 -23.53
CA HIS A 140 10.75 14.62 -24.73
C HIS A 140 9.34 14.97 -25.18
N ALA A 141 8.31 14.41 -24.55
CA ALA A 141 6.92 14.84 -24.75
C ALA A 141 6.77 16.24 -24.17
N ASP A 142 6.68 17.23 -25.06
CA ASP A 142 6.52 18.64 -24.72
C ASP A 142 5.11 18.87 -24.15
N HIS A 143 4.94 18.54 -22.86
CA HIS A 143 3.70 18.75 -22.16
C HIS A 143 3.57 20.22 -21.77
N GLN A 144 2.96 21.00 -22.66
CA GLN A 144 2.37 22.28 -22.28
C GLN A 144 1.43 22.05 -21.09
N GLN A 145 1.78 22.69 -19.96
CA GLN A 145 1.02 22.76 -18.71
C GLN A 145 0.87 21.44 -17.90
N GLN A 146 1.98 20.87 -17.41
CA GLN A 146 1.92 19.99 -16.24
C GLN A 146 2.89 20.44 -15.13
N THR A 147 2.43 21.35 -14.28
CA THR A 147 3.11 21.75 -13.05
C THR A 147 3.03 20.62 -12.01
N ARG A 148 3.86 19.56 -12.09
CA ARG A 148 3.84 18.50 -11.05
C ARG A 148 5.17 17.85 -10.66
N ARG A 149 6.18 17.72 -11.54
CA ARG A 149 7.48 17.09 -11.18
C ARG A 149 8.63 18.08 -11.06
N ASP A 150 8.63 19.10 -11.90
CA ASP A 150 9.58 20.20 -12.01
C ASP A 150 9.56 21.15 -10.80
N ARG A 151 8.62 20.97 -9.87
CA ARG A 151 8.55 21.71 -8.59
C ARG A 151 9.50 21.18 -7.51
N PHE A 152 9.95 19.93 -7.62
CA PHE A 152 10.84 19.29 -6.65
C PHE A 152 12.25 19.20 -7.23
N ARG A 153 13.08 20.21 -6.96
CA ARG A 153 14.52 20.18 -7.31
C ARG A 153 15.30 19.17 -6.48
N TYR A 154 14.73 18.72 -5.38
CA TYR A 154 15.36 17.84 -4.41
C TYR A 154 14.37 16.76 -3.95
N VAL A 155 14.91 15.61 -3.61
CA VAL A 155 14.24 14.54 -2.88
C VAL A 155 14.96 14.32 -1.55
N PHE A 156 14.24 13.81 -0.57
CA PHE A 156 14.75 13.49 0.75
C PHE A 156 14.89 11.98 0.86
N VAL A 157 16.12 11.49 0.99
CA VAL A 157 16.43 10.06 1.07
C VAL A 157 16.68 9.70 2.52
N LEU A 158 15.85 8.82 3.07
CA LEU A 158 16.08 8.23 4.38
C LEU A 158 17.15 7.14 4.25
N MET A 159 18.27 7.35 4.92
CA MET A 159 19.40 6.43 4.99
C MET A 159 19.38 5.66 6.31
N THR A 160 19.81 4.42 6.29
CA THR A 160 19.92 3.56 7.48
C THR A 160 21.25 2.84 7.52
N ASP A 161 21.81 2.69 8.71
CA ASP A 161 22.82 1.67 8.98
C ASP A 161 22.16 0.41 9.53
N VAL A 162 22.22 -0.65 8.73
CA VAL A 162 21.68 -1.98 9.07
C VAL A 162 22.79 -3.02 9.28
N GLY A 163 24.03 -2.57 9.46
CA GLY A 163 25.16 -3.45 9.72
C GLY A 163 25.10 -4.12 11.09
N SER A 164 25.69 -5.31 11.20
CA SER A 164 26.10 -5.86 12.49
C SER A 164 27.43 -5.21 12.92
N GLU A 165 27.80 -5.34 14.21
CA GLU A 165 28.99 -4.72 14.82
C GLU A 165 30.29 -4.86 14.00
N ASN A 166 30.39 -5.84 13.10
CA ASN A 166 31.58 -6.11 12.29
C ASN A 166 31.53 -5.62 10.84
N ARG A 167 30.38 -5.18 10.29
CA ARG A 167 30.28 -4.59 8.93
C ARG A 167 29.10 -3.61 8.82
N PRO A 168 29.32 -2.28 8.95
CA PRO A 168 28.28 -1.30 8.68
C PRO A 168 27.81 -1.43 7.23
N LYS A 169 26.49 -1.44 7.04
CA LYS A 169 25.88 -1.49 5.71
C LYS A 169 24.92 -0.32 5.61
N ILE A 170 25.41 0.75 5.01
CA ILE A 170 24.61 1.94 4.74
C ILE A 170 23.76 1.66 3.49
N SER A 171 22.45 1.86 3.61
CA SER A 171 21.52 1.76 2.49
C SER A 171 20.39 2.77 2.60
N GLY A 172 19.88 3.23 1.45
CA GLY A 172 18.65 4.00 1.39
C GLY A 172 17.45 3.12 1.76
N ALA A 173 16.75 3.51 2.83
CA ALA A 173 15.52 2.91 3.33
C ALA A 173 14.27 3.56 2.73
N GLY A 174 14.37 4.76 2.15
CA GLY A 174 13.27 5.33 1.37
C GLY A 174 13.59 6.67 0.70
N VAL A 175 12.74 7.09 -0.24
CA VAL A 175 12.86 8.37 -0.96
C VAL A 175 11.53 9.12 -0.90
N PHE A 176 11.58 10.38 -0.49
CA PHE A 176 10.42 11.23 -0.21
C PHE A 176 10.51 12.54 -0.99
N LEU A 177 9.34 13.11 -1.32
CA LEU A 177 9.26 14.37 -2.05
C LEU A 177 9.27 15.59 -1.13
N THR A 178 8.99 15.39 0.16
CA THR A 178 8.99 16.45 1.18
C THR A 178 9.85 16.04 2.37
N GLU A 179 10.39 17.03 3.07
CA GLU A 179 11.20 16.83 4.28
C GLU A 179 10.35 16.25 5.41
N ALA A 180 9.13 16.77 5.59
CA ALA A 180 8.18 16.31 6.61
C ALA A 180 7.85 14.81 6.46
N ASP A 181 7.63 14.33 5.22
CA ASP A 181 7.36 12.90 4.99
C ASP A 181 8.58 12.04 5.34
N ALA A 182 9.80 12.55 5.09
CA ALA A 182 11.04 11.85 5.43
C ALA A 182 11.29 11.81 6.95
N GLU A 183 10.99 12.90 7.66
CA GLU A 183 11.07 12.98 9.13
C GLU A 183 10.07 12.03 9.81
N GLU A 184 8.83 11.98 9.31
CA GLU A 184 7.81 11.05 9.79
C GLU A 184 8.26 9.60 9.59
N ALA A 185 8.79 9.27 8.41
CA ALA A 185 9.33 7.94 8.13
C ALA A 185 10.58 7.61 8.98
N GLN A 186 11.43 8.58 9.27
CA GLN A 186 12.60 8.43 10.15
C GLN A 186 12.16 8.09 11.58
N ALA A 187 11.19 8.81 12.13
CA ALA A 187 10.68 8.57 13.49
C ALA A 187 10.11 7.16 13.66
N LEU A 188 9.44 6.63 12.62
CA LEU A 188 8.91 5.27 12.60
C LEU A 188 9.99 4.18 12.51
N LEU A 189 11.15 4.51 11.93
CA LEU A 189 12.24 3.56 11.68
C LEU A 189 13.31 3.58 12.77
N ALA A 190 13.56 4.73 13.41
CA ALA A 190 14.59 4.92 14.42
C ALA A 190 14.60 3.85 15.54
N PRO A 191 13.45 3.36 16.05
CA PRO A 191 13.44 2.31 17.09
C PRO A 191 13.91 0.93 16.61
N LYS A 192 14.08 0.72 15.29
CA LYS A 192 14.28 -0.59 14.66
C LYS A 192 15.65 -0.74 13.98
N VAL A 193 16.48 0.30 13.98
CA VAL A 193 17.80 0.33 13.32
C VAL A 193 18.87 0.92 14.22
N ALA A 194 20.13 0.63 13.94
CA ALA A 194 21.25 1.16 14.72
C ALA A 194 21.38 2.68 14.57
N SER A 195 21.20 3.20 13.35
CA SER A 195 21.09 4.64 13.08
C SER A 195 20.33 4.91 11.79
N CYS A 196 19.73 6.10 11.68
CA CYS A 196 19.10 6.60 10.46
C CYS A 196 19.19 8.13 10.37
N TRP A 197 19.32 8.66 9.14
CA TRP A 197 19.41 10.09 8.85
C TRP A 197 18.80 10.40 7.47
N ILE A 198 18.51 11.68 7.21
CA ILE A 198 17.93 12.13 5.95
C ILE A 198 19.01 12.83 5.13
N GLU A 199 19.16 12.45 3.88
CA GLU A 199 19.99 13.12 2.88
C GLU A 199 19.13 13.85 1.86
N THR A 200 19.47 15.09 1.54
CA THR A 200 18.79 15.83 0.47
C THR A 200 19.56 15.62 -0.83
N LEU A 201 18.94 14.99 -1.83
CA LEU A 201 19.56 14.74 -3.13
C LEU A 201 18.88 15.56 -4.24
N PRO A 202 19.66 16.24 -5.11
CA PRO A 202 19.10 16.92 -6.26
C PRO A 202 18.56 15.90 -7.28
N VAL A 203 17.40 16.20 -7.88
CA VAL A 203 16.87 15.43 -9.01
C VAL A 203 17.28 16.11 -10.30
N ALA A 204 17.95 15.38 -11.20
CA ALA A 204 18.20 15.86 -12.55
C ALA A 204 16.86 15.93 -13.30
N ILE A 205 16.47 17.13 -13.74
CA ILE A 205 15.32 17.38 -14.63
C ILE A 205 15.80 17.23 -16.07
#